data_AF-A0A1H9VMR3-F1
#
_entry.id   AF-A0A1H9VMR3-F1
#
_cell.length_a   1.000
_cell.length_b   1.000
_cell.length_c   1.000
_cell.angle_alpha   90.00
_cell.angle_beta   90.00
_cell.angle_gamma   90.00
#
_symmetry.space_group_name_H-M   'P 1'
#
loop_
_entity.id
_entity.type
_entity.pdbx_description
1 polymer ?
#
loop_
_entity_poly.entity_id
_entity_poly.type
_entity_poly.pdbx_seq_one_letter_code
_entity_poly.pdbx_strand_id
1 'polypeptide(L)'
;MRATWRENNARRWISELSDRIGMAGWTALALTPALAAEVDQHAAAVRDILLLGVEGAGAVGAVVLLASYGRGLLHDNPAWSPTSWLGVRLMAVCQLAHVHDLKPLTREPLSGLM
;
A
#
# COMPACT_ATOMS: atom_id res chain seq x y z
N MET A 1 10.44 -11.52 -16.63
CA MET A 1 11.27 -10.30 -16.48
C MET A 1 12.11 -10.43 -15.23
N ARG A 2 13.40 -10.07 -15.26
CA ARG A 2 14.19 -9.94 -14.02
C ARG A 2 13.79 -8.65 -13.33
N ALA A 3 13.53 -8.71 -12.03
CA ALA A 3 13.16 -7.53 -11.28
C ALA A 3 14.33 -6.53 -11.25
N THR A 4 14.04 -5.25 -11.47
CA THR A 4 15.07 -4.20 -11.43
C THR A 4 15.53 -3.94 -10.00
N TRP A 5 16.69 -3.29 -9.84
CA TRP A 5 17.15 -2.86 -8.51
C TRP A 5 16.11 -1.98 -7.78
N ARG A 6 15.39 -1.13 -8.51
CA ARG A 6 14.33 -0.27 -7.96
C ARG A 6 13.16 -1.09 -7.42
N GLU A 7 12.71 -2.10 -8.16
CA GLU A 7 11.64 -3.00 -7.72
C GLU A 7 12.04 -3.80 -6.46
N ASN A 8 13.26 -4.33 -6.42
CA ASN A 8 13.75 -5.06 -5.25
C ASN A 8 13.85 -4.15 -4.01
N ASN A 9 14.34 -2.92 -4.19
CA ASN A 9 14.41 -1.94 -3.12
C ASN A 9 13.02 -1.51 -2.63
N ALA A 10 12.05 -1.36 -3.55
CA ALA A 10 10.67 -1.04 -3.22
C ALA A 10 9.99 -2.17 -2.44
N ARG A 11 10.12 -3.42 -2.89
CA ARG A 11 9.60 -4.60 -2.18
C ARG A 11 10.16 -4.71 -0.76
N ARG A 12 11.49 -4.55 -0.61
CA ARG A 12 12.13 -4.58 0.70
C ARG A 12 11.53 -3.53 1.63
N TRP A 13 11.36 -2.31 1.14
CA TRP A 13 10.76 -1.24 1.93
C TRP A 13 9.29 -1.49 2.30
N ILE A 14 8.49 -2.05 1.38
CA ILE A 14 7.11 -2.47 1.66
C ILE A 14 7.07 -3.57 2.72
N SER A 15 7.99 -4.54 2.64
CA SER A 15 8.11 -5.60 3.65
C SER A 15 8.44 -5.00 5.02
N GLU A 16 9.44 -4.12 5.10
CA GLU A 16 9.83 -3.44 6.34
C GLU A 16 8.70 -2.57 6.90
N LEU A 17 7.82 -2.01 6.05
CA LEU A 17 6.62 -1.29 6.49
C LEU A 17 5.56 -2.26 7.03
N SER A 18 5.30 -3.36 6.33
CA SER A 18 4.37 -4.41 6.76
C SER A 18 4.77 -5.02 8.11
N ASP A 19 6.08 -5.19 8.34
CA ASP A 19 6.61 -5.69 9.61
C ASP A 19 6.38 -4.70 10.76
N ARG A 20 6.44 -3.39 10.52
CA ARG A 20 6.12 -2.35 11.52
C ARG A 20 4.65 -2.30 11.89
N ILE A 21 3.75 -2.62 10.96
CA ILE A 21 2.32 -2.81 11.26
C ILE A 21 2.15 -4.04 12.16
N GLY A 22 2.92 -5.10 11.86
CA GLY A 22 3.03 -6.29 12.68
C GLY A 22 1.77 -7.15 12.69
N MET A 23 1.89 -8.34 13.27
CA MET A 23 0.81 -9.33 13.30
C MET A 23 -0.46 -8.78 13.97
N ALA A 24 -0.32 -7.98 15.03
CA ALA A 24 -1.46 -7.39 15.73
C ALA A 24 -2.32 -6.50 14.80
N GLY A 25 -1.68 -5.69 13.93
CA GLY A 25 -2.41 -4.85 12.99
C GLY A 25 -3.08 -5.64 11.88
N TRP A 26 -2.39 -6.65 11.33
CA TRP A 26 -2.98 -7.53 10.32
C TRP A 26 -4.13 -8.38 10.88
N THR A 27 -4.03 -8.87 12.12
CA THR A 27 -5.12 -9.56 12.81
C THR A 27 -6.29 -8.61 13.06
N ALA A 28 -6.05 -7.37 13.49
CA ALA A 28 -7.10 -6.38 13.68
C ALA A 28 -7.87 -6.11 12.38
N LEU A 29 -7.15 -5.99 11.26
CA LEU A 29 -7.76 -5.85 9.94
C LEU A 29 -8.64 -7.06 9.59
N ALA A 30 -8.13 -8.28 9.78
CA ALA A 30 -8.86 -9.51 9.45
C ALA A 30 -10.12 -9.70 10.29
N LEU A 31 -10.12 -9.24 11.54
CA LEU A 31 -11.22 -9.43 12.49
C LEU A 31 -12.20 -8.25 12.58
N THR A 32 -11.88 -7.11 11.99
CA THR A 32 -12.65 -5.86 12.14
C THR A 32 -13.16 -5.36 10.79
N PRO A 33 -14.41 -5.68 10.39
CA PRO A 33 -14.96 -5.27 9.10
C PRO A 33 -14.93 -3.75 8.87
N ALA A 34 -15.13 -2.96 9.92
CA ALA A 34 -15.04 -1.50 9.82
C ALA A 34 -13.63 -1.04 9.42
N LEU A 35 -12.57 -1.64 9.99
CA LEU A 35 -11.19 -1.33 9.61
C LEU A 35 -10.89 -1.77 8.17
N ALA A 36 -11.43 -2.93 7.75
CA ALA A 36 -11.29 -3.37 6.36
C ALA A 36 -11.91 -2.38 5.37
N ALA A 37 -13.11 -1.88 5.66
CA ALA A 37 -13.77 -0.87 4.85
C ALA A 37 -12.98 0.45 4.78
N GLU A 38 -12.38 0.89 5.89
CA GLU A 38 -11.51 2.07 5.90
C GLU A 38 -10.24 1.83 5.07
N VAL A 39 -9.60 0.66 5.20
CA VAL A 39 -8.42 0.31 4.39
C VAL A 39 -8.75 0.29 2.90
N ASP A 40 -9.90 -0.24 2.51
CA ASP A 40 -10.36 -0.24 1.11
C ASP A 40 -10.59 1.18 0.57
N GLN A 41 -11.21 2.06 1.35
CA GLN A 41 -11.38 3.48 0.99
C GLN A 41 -10.04 4.17 0.81
N HIS A 42 -9.10 3.94 1.73
CA HIS A 42 -7.74 4.45 1.63
C HIS A 42 -7.01 3.89 0.40
N ALA A 43 -7.19 2.61 0.09
CA ALA A 43 -6.61 1.99 -1.10
C ALA A 43 -7.15 2.64 -2.39
N ALA A 44 -8.46 2.85 -2.48
CA ALA A 44 -9.07 3.57 -3.59
C ALA A 44 -8.46 4.97 -3.76
N ALA A 45 -8.40 5.74 -2.67
CA ALA A 45 -7.83 7.08 -2.69
C ALA A 45 -6.35 7.11 -3.10
N VAL A 46 -5.52 6.18 -2.60
CA VAL A 46 -4.09 6.09 -2.97
C VAL A 46 -3.92 5.78 -4.45
N ARG A 47 -4.69 4.84 -4.99
CA ARG A 47 -4.64 4.52 -6.41
C ARG A 47 -5.06 5.69 -7.27
N ASP A 48 -6.13 6.40 -6.91
CA ASP A 48 -6.60 7.55 -7.68
C ASP A 48 -5.56 8.66 -7.69
N ILE A 49 -4.93 8.94 -6.52
CA ILE A 49 -3.81 9.88 -6.44
C ILE A 49 -2.67 9.47 -7.38
N LEU A 50 -2.29 8.20 -7.39
CA LEU A 50 -1.17 7.73 -8.21
C LEU A 50 -1.50 7.68 -9.70
N LEU A 51 -2.71 7.25 -10.07
CA LEU A 51 -3.15 7.14 -11.46
C LEU A 51 -3.41 8.49 -12.11
N LEU A 52 -3.85 9.49 -11.33
CA LEU A 52 -4.17 10.81 -11.84
C LEU A 52 -3.03 11.82 -11.66
N GLY A 53 -2.20 11.64 -10.62
CA GLY A 53 -1.17 12.59 -10.22
C GLY A 53 0.24 12.25 -10.69
N VAL A 54 0.49 11.05 -11.23
CA VAL A 54 1.80 10.62 -11.70
C VAL A 54 1.76 10.32 -13.20
N GLU A 55 2.38 11.19 -13.99
CA GLU A 55 2.56 10.95 -15.43
C GLU A 55 3.34 9.64 -15.66
N GLY A 56 2.84 8.79 -16.56
CA GLY A 56 3.48 7.52 -16.89
C GLY A 56 3.31 6.42 -15.84
N ALA A 57 2.41 6.57 -14.85
CA ALA A 57 2.16 5.55 -13.82
C ALA A 57 1.91 4.13 -14.39
N GLY A 58 1.28 4.02 -15.57
CA GLY A 58 1.03 2.74 -16.23
C GLY A 58 2.27 1.99 -16.73
N ALA A 59 3.43 2.65 -16.83
CA ALA A 59 4.69 2.06 -17.27
C ALA A 59 5.61 1.62 -16.12
N VAL A 60 5.24 1.92 -14.87
CA VAL A 60 6.01 1.63 -13.67
C VAL A 60 5.29 0.55 -12.85
N GLY A 61 6.02 -0.44 -12.33
CA GLY A 61 5.43 -1.45 -11.45
C GLY A 61 4.80 -0.81 -10.21
N ALA A 62 3.61 -1.26 -9.83
CA ALA A 62 2.84 -0.70 -8.71
C ALA A 62 3.65 -0.59 -7.43
N VAL A 63 4.46 -1.60 -7.10
CA VAL A 63 5.30 -1.63 -5.91
C VAL A 63 6.25 -0.43 -5.81
N VAL A 64 6.77 0.07 -6.94
CA VAL A 64 7.69 1.22 -6.98
C VAL A 64 6.93 2.53 -6.70
N LEU A 65 5.75 2.70 -7.30
CA LEU A 65 4.90 3.86 -7.07
C LEU A 65 4.43 3.92 -5.61
N LEU A 66 3.94 2.79 -5.11
CA LEU A 66 3.43 2.64 -3.75
C LEU A 66 4.52 2.83 -2.68
N ALA A 67 5.72 2.29 -2.91
CA ALA A 67 6.85 2.52 -2.01
C ALA A 67 7.27 4.00 -1.99
N SER A 68 7.29 4.66 -3.14
CA SER A 68 7.62 6.09 -3.22
C SER A 68 6.58 6.95 -2.50
N TYR A 69 5.29 6.64 -2.72
CA TYR A 69 4.18 7.30 -2.03
C TYR A 69 4.26 7.12 -0.52
N GLY A 70 4.40 5.87 -0.05
CA GLY A 70 4.49 5.57 1.38
C GLY A 70 5.69 6.21 2.06
N ARG A 71 6.85 6.30 1.39
CA ARG A 71 8.02 7.03 1.90
C ARG A 71 7.72 8.51 2.12
N GLY A 72 6.97 9.14 1.21
CA GLY A 72 6.56 10.54 1.34
C GLY A 72 5.63 10.81 2.51
N LEU A 73 4.90 9.79 3.00
CA LEU A 73 4.00 9.91 4.14
C LEU A 73 4.71 9.77 5.50
N LEU A 74 5.89 9.14 5.53
CA LEU A 74 6.64 8.88 6.75
C LEU A 74 7.57 10.05 7.07
N HIS A 75 7.02 11.11 7.67
CA HIS A 75 7.81 12.23 8.18
C HIS A 75 8.22 12.05 9.66
N ASP A 76 7.33 11.51 10.50
CA ASP A 76 7.58 11.14 11.90
C ASP A 76 6.61 10.02 12.30
N ASN A 77 7.11 8.82 12.61
CA ASN A 77 6.26 7.62 12.70
C ASN A 77 6.05 7.11 14.14
N PRO A 78 4.87 7.34 14.76
CA PRO A 78 4.47 6.57 15.94
C PRO A 78 4.16 5.12 15.56
N ALA A 79 4.04 4.24 16.56
CA ALA A 79 3.57 2.87 16.36
C ALA A 79 2.21 2.86 15.62
N TRP A 80 2.01 1.86 14.74
CA TRP A 80 0.75 1.72 14.02
C TRP A 80 -0.43 1.59 15.00
N SER A 81 -1.57 2.19 14.65
CA SER A 81 -2.83 2.10 15.40
C SER A 81 -4.00 2.06 14.41
N PRO A 82 -5.08 1.30 14.70
CA PRO A 82 -6.27 1.26 13.85
C PRO A 82 -7.01 2.60 13.79
N THR A 83 -6.77 3.51 14.73
CA THR A 83 -7.35 4.87 14.73
C THR A 83 -6.46 5.90 14.02
N SER A 84 -5.25 5.51 13.62
CA SER A 84 -4.33 6.41 12.92
C SER A 84 -4.67 6.44 11.44
N TRP A 85 -5.17 7.57 10.96
CA TRP A 85 -5.42 7.79 9.53
C TRP A 85 -4.18 7.47 8.67
N LEU A 86 -2.99 7.86 9.14
CA LEU A 86 -1.72 7.57 8.47
C LEU A 86 -1.40 6.06 8.53
N GLY A 87 -1.61 5.43 9.68
CA GLY A 87 -1.40 3.99 9.85
C GLY A 87 -2.30 3.14 8.96
N VAL A 88 -3.59 3.49 8.87
CA VAL A 88 -4.55 2.83 7.97
C VAL A 88 -4.17 3.04 6.50
N ARG A 89 -3.75 4.26 6.12
CA ARG A 89 -3.28 4.56 4.76
C ARG A 89 -2.02 3.75 4.38
N LEU A 90 -1.06 3.60 5.30
CA LEU A 90 0.14 2.80 5.08
C LEU A 90 -0.17 1.29 5.00
N MET A 91 -1.15 0.81 5.76
CA MET A 91 -1.66 -0.57 5.61
C MET A 91 -2.30 -0.79 4.23
N ALA A 92 -3.07 0.17 3.72
CA ALA A 92 -3.63 0.12 2.36
C ALA A 92 -2.53 0.07 1.29
N VAL A 93 -1.44 0.83 1.47
CA VAL A 93 -0.26 0.80 0.59
C VAL A 93 0.37 -0.61 0.56
N CYS A 94 0.53 -1.26 1.71
CA CYS A 94 1.03 -2.63 1.78
C CYS A 94 0.12 -3.63 1.06
N GLN A 95 -1.21 -3.54 1.24
CA GLN A 95 -2.16 -4.42 0.53
C GLN A 95 -2.08 -4.24 -0.99
N LEU A 96 -2.13 -2.99 -1.47
CA LEU A 96 -2.02 -2.69 -2.90
C LEU A 96 -0.71 -3.21 -3.49
N ALA A 97 0.40 -3.08 -2.75
CA ALA A 97 1.70 -3.53 -3.20
C ALA A 97 1.77 -5.05 -3.28
N HIS A 98 1.15 -5.76 -2.33
CA HIS A 98 1.05 -7.20 -2.33
C HIS A 98 0.22 -7.72 -3.52
N VAL A 99 -0.90 -7.06 -3.81
CA VAL A 99 -1.85 -7.47 -4.85
C VAL A 99 -1.33 -7.18 -6.27
N HIS A 100 -0.77 -5.99 -6.51
CA HIS A 100 -0.34 -5.59 -7.85
C HIS A 100 1.13 -5.88 -8.12
N ASP A 101 2.01 -5.70 -7.13
CA ASP A 101 3.44 -5.96 -7.26
C ASP A 101 4.09 -5.31 -8.50
N LEU A 102 4.48 -6.10 -9.52
CA LEU A 102 5.04 -5.58 -10.77
C LEU A 102 3.97 -5.20 -11.81
N LYS A 103 2.73 -5.65 -11.62
CA LYS A 103 1.63 -5.24 -12.50
C LYS A 103 1.37 -3.75 -12.31
N PRO A 104 1.03 -3.02 -13.38
CA PRO A 104 0.58 -1.64 -13.24
C PRO A 104 -0.62 -1.53 -12.28
N LEU A 105 -0.72 -0.40 -11.60
CA LEU A 105 -1.92 -0.08 -10.81
C LEU A 105 -3.13 0.03 -11.74
N THR A 106 -4.25 -0.54 -11.33
CA THR A 106 -5.54 -0.44 -12.02
C THR A 106 -6.61 0.08 -11.06
N ARG A 107 -7.78 0.47 -11.58
CA ARG A 107 -8.91 0.95 -10.77
C ARG A 107 -9.75 -0.16 -10.10
N GLU A 108 -9.43 -1.43 -10.31
CA GLU A 108 -10.23 -2.58 -9.84
C GLU A 108 -10.18 -2.73 -8.31
N PRO A 109 -11.31 -2.77 -7.59
CA PRO A 109 -11.32 -2.79 -6.12
C PRO A 109 -10.59 -4.01 -5.54
N LEU A 110 -10.00 -3.86 -4.34
CA LEU A 110 -9.30 -4.94 -3.63
C LEU A 110 -10.21 -6.16 -3.37
N SER A 111 -11.50 -5.92 -3.12
CA SER A 111 -12.52 -6.95 -2.92
C SER A 111 -12.82 -7.82 -4.15
N GLY A 112 -12.32 -7.45 -5.35
CA GLY A 112 -12.49 -8.23 -6.58
C GLY A 112 -11.34 -9.20 -6.89
N LEU A 113 -10.33 -9.26 -6.01
CA LEU A 113 -9.08 -10.02 -6.22
C LEU A 113 -8.87 -11.16 -5.22
N MET A 114 -9.85 -11.42 -4.34
CA MET A 114 -9.91 -12.59 -3.45
C MET A 114 -10.79 -13.69 -4.02
#